data_AF-A0A2V2AMW1-F1
#
_entry.id   AF-A0A2V2AMW1-F1
#
_cell.length_a   1.000
_cell.length_b   1.000
_cell.length_c   1.000
_cell.angle_alpha   90.00
_cell.angle_beta   90.00
_cell.angle_gamma   90.00
#
_symmetry.space_group_name_H-M   'P 1'
#
loop_
_entity.id
_entity.type
_entity.pdbx_description
1 polymer ?
#
loop_
_entity_poly.entity_id
_entity_poly.type
_entity_poly.pdbx_seq_one_letter_code
_entity_poly.pdbx_strand_id
1 'polypeptide(L)'
;MNQTKLSRLFAASVLLSAMALPGISQAADKSAPNILVIMGDDIGWSNIGVYNQGMMAGRTPNLDQLTAEGMRFTDYYAEASCTAGRANFITGELPIRTGMTTVGQAGSPVGIPAEAVTIATALKAMGYATGQFGKNHLGDLNEFLPTVHGFDEFFGYLYHLDAMEDPAHPNYPQDLLATVGPRNMVHSWATTTDDSTVMPRWGKVGKQKIEDAGTLYPERMKTVDEEIRDKTFTFIDKAKQDNKPFFVWLNPTRMHIVTHLSDKYEAMRNSENGWSEQEAGMAQLDDVVGDVMAKLKKDGLADNTIVIFTTDNGAENFTWPDGGTTPFAMGKGTIMEGGFRVPAIIRWPGKVPANQVANGIMSGMDWFPTLVAAAGNPNITAELLKGKQLGDTTYKVHLDGYDQTPMITGKGPSNRHEIFYFGESTLGAVRIDDYKYRFIDQPSAWLGAKVAVDVPYLTNLRLDPFERMGWADNGAAQGSTQYFDWFKYQFWRFVFVQQQVAKLAETAIEFPPMQKGASFNLDSVKAKIEAARAAMAK
;
A
#
# COMPACT_ATOMS: atom_id res chain seq x y z
N MET A 1 69.25 48.07 38.54
CA MET A 1 70.16 47.84 37.40
C MET A 1 69.35 47.93 36.12
N ASN A 2 69.72 48.88 35.26
CA ASN A 2 69.60 48.98 33.78
C ASN A 2 68.28 48.57 33.10
N GLN A 3 67.51 49.50 32.52
CA GLN A 3 67.64 50.04 31.14
C GLN A 3 67.66 48.91 30.09
N THR A 4 66.71 48.78 29.13
CA THR A 4 66.43 49.75 28.04
C THR A 4 65.10 49.48 27.30
N LYS A 5 64.34 50.57 27.08
CA LYS A 5 63.52 51.01 25.92
C LYS A 5 63.20 50.01 24.77
N LEU A 6 61.94 49.98 24.30
CA LEU A 6 61.44 50.84 23.20
C LEU A 6 59.93 50.63 22.91
N SER A 7 59.27 51.76 22.73
CA SER A 7 57.89 52.00 22.28
C SER A 7 57.56 51.49 20.87
N ARG A 8 56.29 51.14 20.63
CA ARG A 8 55.50 51.55 19.43
C ARG A 8 54.01 51.24 19.62
N LEU A 9 53.20 52.30 19.72
CA LEU A 9 51.76 52.26 19.47
C LEU A 9 51.53 51.83 18.02
N PHE A 10 50.68 50.84 17.80
CA PHE A 10 50.04 50.61 16.51
C PHE A 10 48.53 50.78 16.70
N ALA A 11 48.00 51.85 16.11
CA ALA A 11 46.58 52.02 15.86
C ALA A 11 46.18 51.01 14.78
N ALA A 12 45.37 50.02 15.12
CA ALA A 12 44.78 49.11 14.16
C ALA A 12 43.39 49.63 13.77
N SER A 13 43.32 50.17 12.55
CA SER A 13 42.10 50.52 11.85
C SER A 13 41.26 49.27 11.61
N VAL A 14 40.08 49.20 12.23
CA VAL A 14 39.10 48.13 11.98
C VAL A 14 38.39 48.45 10.66
N LEU A 15 38.79 47.76 9.60
CA LEU A 15 38.07 47.67 8.32
C LEU A 15 36.81 46.81 8.54
N LEU A 16 35.64 47.46 8.62
CA LEU A 16 34.34 46.79 8.56
C LEU A 16 34.18 46.20 7.15
N SER A 17 34.46 44.91 7.03
CA SER A 17 34.14 44.12 5.83
C SER A 17 32.70 43.67 5.98
N ALA A 18 31.78 44.33 5.27
CA ALA A 18 30.39 43.90 5.16
C ALA A 18 30.35 42.60 4.34
N MET A 19 30.42 41.45 5.02
CA MET A 19 30.06 40.17 4.43
C MET A 19 28.55 40.17 4.22
N ALA A 20 28.15 40.31 2.95
CA ALA A 20 26.79 40.05 2.52
C ALA A 20 26.47 38.58 2.81
N LEU A 21 25.65 38.35 3.84
CA LEU A 21 24.98 37.06 4.04
C LEU A 21 24.12 36.78 2.80
N PRO A 22 24.24 35.61 2.16
CA PRO A 22 23.25 35.18 1.18
C PRO A 22 21.91 35.14 1.91
N GLY A 23 20.95 35.94 1.43
CA GLY A 23 19.61 35.95 1.98
C GLY A 23 19.03 34.54 1.97
N ILE A 24 18.70 34.04 3.16
CA ILE A 24 17.77 32.94 3.31
C ILE A 24 16.50 33.40 2.62
N SER A 25 16.22 32.81 1.46
CA SER A 25 14.97 33.02 0.74
C SER A 25 13.83 32.46 1.58
N GLN A 26 13.34 33.27 2.50
CA GLN A 26 12.17 32.98 3.30
C GLN A 26 10.94 33.43 2.52
N ALA A 27 10.53 32.58 1.59
CA ALA A 27 9.22 32.60 0.95
C ALA A 27 8.92 31.21 0.37
N ALA A 28 8.85 30.19 1.24
CA ALA A 28 8.06 29.01 0.91
C ALA A 28 6.62 29.41 1.21
N ASP A 29 5.86 29.68 0.14
CA ASP A 29 4.44 29.91 0.22
C ASP A 29 3.77 28.75 0.99
N LYS A 30 2.69 29.04 1.70
CA LYS A 30 1.92 28.07 2.50
C LYS A 30 1.15 27.08 1.60
N SER A 31 1.74 26.56 0.53
CA SER A 31 1.10 25.62 -0.37
C SER A 31 1.10 24.22 0.24
N ALA A 32 -0.04 23.55 0.18
CA ALA A 32 -0.14 22.15 0.54
C ALA A 32 0.80 21.31 -0.35
N PRO A 33 1.44 20.24 0.17
CA PRO A 33 2.35 19.43 -0.64
C PRO A 33 1.56 18.65 -1.69
N ASN A 34 2.18 18.42 -2.85
CA ASN A 34 1.71 17.36 -3.74
C ASN A 34 2.00 16.00 -3.08
N ILE A 35 1.21 14.99 -3.43
CA ILE A 35 1.33 13.64 -2.90
C ILE A 35 1.34 12.68 -4.08
N LEU A 36 2.38 11.86 -4.19
CA LEU A 36 2.50 10.81 -5.19
C LEU A 36 2.86 9.51 -4.48
N VAL A 37 1.97 8.52 -4.57
CA VAL A 37 2.19 7.19 -4.02
C VAL A 37 2.35 6.22 -5.18
N ILE A 38 3.48 5.53 -5.21
CA ILE A 38 3.78 4.41 -6.11
C ILE A 38 3.53 3.13 -5.32
N MET A 39 2.57 2.32 -5.76
CA MET A 39 2.26 1.03 -5.15
C MET A 39 2.54 -0.09 -6.14
N GLY A 40 3.57 -0.88 -5.86
CA GLY A 40 3.82 -2.13 -6.58
C GLY A 40 2.86 -3.24 -6.14
N ASP A 41 2.94 -4.37 -6.82
CA ASP A 41 2.04 -5.52 -6.67
C ASP A 41 2.88 -6.78 -6.40
N ASP A 42 2.61 -7.48 -5.29
CA ASP A 42 3.32 -8.70 -4.85
C ASP A 42 4.84 -8.56 -4.62
N ILE A 43 5.31 -7.44 -4.07
CA ILE A 43 6.77 -7.22 -3.93
C ILE A 43 7.27 -7.65 -2.55
N GLY A 44 8.14 -8.66 -2.53
CA GLY A 44 8.80 -9.11 -1.32
C GLY A 44 9.81 -8.10 -0.78
N TRP A 45 9.99 -8.09 0.55
CA TRP A 45 10.90 -7.16 1.23
C TRP A 45 12.32 -7.17 0.66
N SER A 46 12.86 -8.35 0.33
CA SER A 46 14.20 -8.49 -0.25
C SER A 46 14.28 -8.31 -1.76
N ASN A 47 13.17 -8.07 -2.46
CA ASN A 47 13.21 -7.82 -3.90
C ASN A 47 13.74 -6.43 -4.26
N ILE A 48 13.92 -5.54 -3.27
CA ILE A 48 14.46 -4.19 -3.44
C ILE A 48 15.89 -4.10 -2.88
N GLY A 49 16.77 -3.40 -3.62
CA GLY A 49 18.20 -3.27 -3.37
C GLY A 49 18.56 -2.81 -1.96
N VAL A 50 18.02 -1.67 -1.51
CA VAL A 50 18.25 -1.14 -0.14
C VAL A 50 17.85 -2.10 0.99
N TYR A 51 16.99 -3.06 0.71
CA TYR A 51 16.54 -4.04 1.68
C TYR A 51 17.39 -5.31 1.65
N ASN A 52 17.73 -5.82 0.47
CA ASN A 52 18.60 -7.00 0.35
C ASN A 52 20.10 -6.70 0.50
N GLN A 53 20.53 -5.44 0.39
CA GLN A 53 21.91 -5.00 0.56
C GLN A 53 22.92 -5.81 -0.29
N GLY A 54 22.53 -6.19 -1.50
CA GLY A 54 23.35 -6.94 -2.45
C GLY A 54 23.31 -8.46 -2.29
N MET A 55 22.51 -9.01 -1.37
CA MET A 55 22.34 -10.47 -1.20
C MET A 55 21.61 -11.15 -2.37
N MET A 56 20.71 -10.43 -3.05
CA MET A 56 19.94 -10.95 -4.20
C MET A 56 20.58 -10.53 -5.52
N ALA A 57 20.13 -11.07 -6.66
CA ALA A 57 20.65 -10.71 -7.98
C ALA A 57 20.09 -9.36 -8.50
N GLY A 58 18.81 -9.09 -8.26
CA GLY A 58 18.12 -7.87 -8.69
C GLY A 58 18.65 -6.59 -8.03
N ARG A 59 18.59 -5.48 -8.77
CA ARG A 59 19.03 -4.14 -8.32
C ARG A 59 17.94 -3.12 -8.65
N THR A 60 17.78 -2.12 -7.78
CA THR A 60 16.76 -1.08 -7.91
C THR A 60 17.36 0.30 -7.59
N PRO A 61 18.29 0.80 -8.43
CA PRO A 61 19.04 2.01 -8.13
C PRO A 61 18.18 3.27 -7.91
N ASN A 62 17.02 3.38 -8.56
CA ASN A 62 16.13 4.54 -8.37
C ASN A 62 15.41 4.48 -7.02
N LEU A 63 14.96 3.30 -6.57
CA LEU A 63 14.43 3.10 -5.22
C LEU A 63 15.51 3.26 -4.14
N ASP A 64 16.74 2.86 -4.46
CA ASP A 64 17.89 3.06 -3.58
C ASP A 64 18.18 4.56 -3.42
N GLN A 65 18.12 5.33 -4.51
CA GLN A 65 18.26 6.79 -4.50
C GLN A 65 17.09 7.47 -3.75
N LEU A 66 15.85 7.01 -3.97
CA LEU A 66 14.67 7.52 -3.26
C LEU A 66 14.83 7.36 -1.74
N THR A 67 15.40 6.24 -1.31
CA THR A 67 15.73 5.98 0.10
C THR A 67 16.86 6.89 0.60
N ALA A 68 17.93 7.07 -0.18
CA ALA A 68 19.04 7.94 0.18
C ALA A 68 18.59 9.39 0.40
N GLU A 69 17.57 9.84 -0.34
CA GLU A 69 16.94 11.16 -0.22
C GLU A 69 15.82 11.22 0.83
N GLY A 70 15.48 10.10 1.46
CA GLY A 70 14.32 9.97 2.33
C GLY A 70 14.52 8.98 3.46
N MET A 71 13.48 8.20 3.74
CA MET A 71 13.42 7.26 4.84
C MET A 71 12.84 5.94 4.36
N ARG A 72 13.42 4.82 4.79
CA ARG A 72 12.85 3.47 4.58
C ARG A 72 12.34 2.89 5.89
N PHE A 73 11.31 2.05 5.82
CA PHE A 73 10.72 1.38 6.98
C PHE A 73 11.14 -0.08 7.06
N THR A 74 11.46 -0.59 8.26
CA THR A 74 11.65 -2.04 8.48
C THR A 74 10.40 -2.73 9.00
N ASP A 75 9.51 -1.96 9.62
CA ASP A 75 8.32 -2.42 10.33
C ASP A 75 7.05 -1.86 9.69
N TYR A 76 6.97 -1.95 8.35
CA TYR A 76 5.79 -1.55 7.59
C TYR A 76 4.94 -2.77 7.18
N TYR A 77 3.64 -2.66 7.36
CA TYR A 77 2.67 -3.74 7.20
C TYR A 77 1.55 -3.36 6.23
N ALA A 78 1.42 -4.12 5.15
CA ALA A 78 0.25 -4.12 4.29
C ALA A 78 -0.73 -5.21 4.75
N GLU A 79 -1.35 -5.93 3.82
CA GLU A 79 -2.31 -7.01 4.11
C GLU A 79 -1.96 -8.30 3.38
N ALA A 80 -2.71 -9.38 3.61
CA ALA A 80 -2.44 -10.67 3.00
C ALA A 80 -2.67 -10.74 1.49
N SER A 81 -3.38 -9.80 0.86
CA SER A 81 -3.78 -9.87 -0.56
C SER A 81 -3.97 -8.50 -1.19
N CYS A 82 -3.94 -8.43 -2.52
CA CYS A 82 -3.93 -7.17 -3.27
C CYS A 82 -5.14 -6.30 -2.93
N THR A 83 -6.35 -6.86 -3.02
CA THR A 83 -7.60 -6.16 -2.69
C THR A 83 -7.62 -5.65 -1.25
N ALA A 84 -7.18 -6.48 -0.30
CA ALA A 84 -7.12 -6.09 1.11
C ALA A 84 -6.10 -4.98 1.35
N GLY A 85 -4.90 -5.08 0.78
CA GLY A 85 -3.83 -4.10 0.95
C GLY A 85 -4.18 -2.75 0.33
N ARG A 86 -4.81 -2.77 -0.84
CA ARG A 86 -5.31 -1.57 -1.53
C ARG A 86 -6.44 -0.90 -0.77
N ALA A 87 -7.38 -1.68 -0.24
CA ALA A 87 -8.46 -1.15 0.60
C ALA A 87 -7.90 -0.54 1.89
N ASN A 88 -7.04 -1.28 2.60
CA ASN A 88 -6.33 -0.85 3.80
C ASN A 88 -5.64 0.52 3.59
N PHE A 89 -4.87 0.64 2.51
CA PHE A 89 -4.19 1.89 2.16
C PHE A 89 -5.17 3.04 1.88
N ILE A 90 -6.12 2.83 0.96
CA ILE A 90 -6.92 3.95 0.44
C ILE A 90 -8.01 4.41 1.40
N THR A 91 -8.50 3.54 2.29
CA THR A 91 -9.57 3.86 3.25
C THR A 91 -9.07 4.11 4.67
N GLY A 92 -7.84 3.69 5.01
CA GLY A 92 -7.35 3.86 6.38
C GLY A 92 -8.06 2.96 7.40
N GLU A 93 -8.75 1.92 6.93
CA GLU A 93 -9.57 0.99 7.72
C GLU A 93 -9.08 -0.44 7.54
N LEU A 94 -9.28 -1.27 8.56
CA LEU A 94 -9.09 -2.71 8.44
C LEU A 94 -10.01 -3.24 7.34
N PRO A 95 -9.54 -4.12 6.44
CA PRO A 95 -10.34 -4.65 5.33
C PRO A 95 -11.65 -5.32 5.75
N ILE A 96 -11.74 -5.81 6.99
CA ILE A 96 -12.97 -6.37 7.57
C ILE A 96 -14.09 -5.32 7.67
N ARG A 97 -13.79 -4.02 7.79
CA ARG A 97 -14.79 -2.94 7.86
C ARG A 97 -15.45 -2.71 6.51
N THR A 98 -14.66 -2.72 5.43
CA THR A 98 -15.15 -2.50 4.07
C THR A 98 -15.60 -3.78 3.38
N GLY A 99 -15.31 -4.95 3.95
CA GLY A 99 -15.55 -6.26 3.33
C GLY A 99 -14.57 -6.59 2.20
N MET A 100 -13.52 -5.78 2.01
CA MET A 100 -12.51 -6.02 0.95
C MET A 100 -11.42 -6.98 1.43
N THR A 101 -11.81 -8.15 1.95
CA THR A 101 -10.90 -9.03 2.72
C THR A 101 -10.14 -10.06 1.87
N THR A 102 -10.51 -10.29 0.62
CA THR A 102 -9.88 -11.28 -0.25
C THR A 102 -9.86 -10.78 -1.70
N VAL A 103 -9.21 -11.54 -2.59
CA VAL A 103 -9.03 -11.20 -4.00
C VAL A 103 -10.38 -11.02 -4.71
N GLY A 104 -10.59 -9.83 -5.27
CA GLY A 104 -11.78 -9.53 -6.08
C GLY A 104 -11.76 -10.24 -7.43
N GLN A 105 -12.94 -10.70 -7.89
CA GLN A 105 -13.14 -11.37 -9.17
C GLN A 105 -13.96 -10.53 -10.16
N ALA A 106 -13.79 -10.82 -11.45
CA ALA A 106 -14.58 -10.20 -12.52
C ALA A 106 -16.09 -10.44 -12.34
N GLY A 107 -16.90 -9.39 -12.52
CA GLY A 107 -18.35 -9.45 -12.32
C GLY A 107 -18.81 -9.63 -10.88
N SER A 108 -17.90 -9.60 -9.89
CA SER A 108 -18.27 -9.67 -8.47
C SER A 108 -19.18 -8.49 -8.08
N PRO A 109 -20.30 -8.74 -7.36
CA PRO A 109 -21.12 -7.67 -6.80
C PRO A 109 -20.47 -7.04 -5.55
N VAL A 110 -19.34 -7.58 -5.09
CA VAL A 110 -18.56 -7.04 -3.97
C VAL A 110 -17.48 -6.12 -4.53
N GLY A 111 -17.49 -4.87 -4.07
CA GLY A 111 -16.49 -3.83 -4.33
C GLY A 111 -16.51 -2.80 -3.20
N ILE A 112 -15.69 -1.75 -3.28
CA ILE A 112 -15.59 -0.72 -2.24
C ILE A 112 -16.97 -0.09 -1.96
N PRO A 113 -17.49 -0.15 -0.71
CA PRO A 113 -18.80 0.42 -0.37
C PRO A 113 -18.84 1.94 -0.56
N ALA A 114 -20.02 2.49 -0.86
CA ALA A 114 -20.20 3.93 -0.97
C ALA A 114 -20.00 4.67 0.37
N GLU A 115 -20.16 3.95 1.49
CA GLU A 115 -19.92 4.43 2.84
C GLU A 115 -18.43 4.52 3.20
N ALA A 116 -17.55 3.86 2.43
CA ALA A 116 -16.11 3.90 2.66
C ALA A 116 -15.53 5.21 2.14
N VAL A 117 -14.96 6.01 3.05
CA VAL A 117 -14.24 7.23 2.68
C VAL A 117 -12.84 6.86 2.18
N THR A 118 -12.35 7.57 1.17
CA THR A 118 -10.99 7.39 0.65
C THR A 118 -10.10 8.58 0.94
N ILE A 119 -8.78 8.38 0.90
CA ILE A 119 -7.78 9.46 0.90
C ILE A 119 -8.11 10.47 -0.21
N ALA A 120 -8.48 9.99 -1.40
CA ALA A 120 -8.86 10.84 -2.52
C ALA A 120 -10.07 11.70 -2.20
N THR A 121 -11.13 11.14 -1.60
CA THR A 121 -12.32 11.90 -1.18
C THR A 121 -11.96 13.00 -0.18
N ALA A 122 -11.15 12.68 0.83
CA ALA A 122 -10.72 13.64 1.84
C ALA A 122 -9.86 14.76 1.24
N LEU A 123 -8.86 14.43 0.42
CA LEU A 123 -7.97 15.41 -0.21
C LEU A 123 -8.68 16.26 -1.27
N LYS A 124 -9.60 15.67 -2.05
CA LYS A 124 -10.42 16.40 -3.02
C LYS A 124 -11.29 17.46 -2.33
N ALA A 125 -11.87 17.13 -1.18
CA ALA A 125 -12.59 18.10 -0.35
C ALA A 125 -11.69 19.23 0.18
N MET A 126 -10.38 19.03 0.21
CA MET A 126 -9.36 20.03 0.56
C MET A 126 -8.79 20.77 -0.67
N GLY A 127 -9.33 20.54 -1.86
CA GLY A 127 -8.97 21.26 -3.08
C GLY A 127 -7.90 20.57 -3.95
N TYR A 128 -7.53 19.33 -3.63
CA TYR A 128 -6.59 18.56 -4.46
C TYR A 128 -7.23 18.12 -5.78
N ALA A 129 -6.43 18.09 -6.84
CA ALA A 129 -6.70 17.23 -7.99
C ALA A 129 -6.33 15.78 -7.63
N THR A 130 -7.21 14.82 -7.89
CA THR A 130 -6.99 13.41 -7.49
C THR A 130 -6.97 12.46 -8.70
N GLY A 131 -5.92 11.67 -8.85
CA GLY A 131 -5.77 10.74 -9.98
C GLY A 131 -5.29 9.35 -9.55
N GLN A 132 -5.86 8.31 -10.13
CA GLN A 132 -5.42 6.92 -9.95
C GLN A 132 -5.02 6.32 -11.30
N PHE A 133 -3.85 5.69 -11.36
CA PHE A 133 -3.30 5.16 -12.61
C PHE A 133 -2.79 3.74 -12.41
N GLY A 134 -3.30 2.78 -13.19
CA GLY A 134 -2.93 1.36 -13.12
C GLY A 134 -3.92 0.49 -12.33
N LYS A 135 -3.44 -0.48 -11.55
CA LYS A 135 -4.32 -1.45 -10.88
C LYS A 135 -5.27 -0.79 -9.87
N ASN A 136 -6.56 -1.11 -9.93
CA ASN A 136 -7.53 -0.73 -8.90
C ASN A 136 -7.82 -1.85 -7.91
N HIS A 137 -8.41 -2.95 -8.38
CA HIS A 137 -8.74 -4.14 -7.59
C HIS A 137 -9.70 -3.94 -6.40
N LEU A 138 -10.56 -2.92 -6.50
CA LEU A 138 -11.58 -2.57 -5.51
C LEU A 138 -13.03 -2.74 -6.03
N GLY A 139 -13.24 -3.49 -7.10
CA GLY A 139 -14.58 -3.84 -7.63
C GLY A 139 -14.71 -3.66 -9.15
N ASP A 140 -15.68 -4.38 -9.75
CA ASP A 140 -15.92 -4.38 -11.21
C ASP A 140 -16.90 -3.29 -11.67
N LEU A 141 -17.98 -3.15 -10.90
CA LEU A 141 -19.17 -2.43 -11.30
C LEU A 141 -18.90 -0.93 -11.36
N ASN A 142 -19.71 -0.21 -12.13
CA ASN A 142 -19.56 1.23 -12.30
C ASN A 142 -19.63 1.98 -10.96
N GLU A 143 -20.43 1.50 -10.01
CA GLU A 143 -20.52 2.07 -8.65
C GLU A 143 -19.25 1.90 -7.80
N PHE A 144 -18.30 1.05 -8.22
CA PHE A 144 -17.02 0.82 -7.53
C PHE A 144 -15.83 1.48 -8.23
N LEU A 145 -16.04 2.14 -9.37
CA LEU A 145 -14.95 2.78 -10.10
C LEU A 145 -14.35 3.94 -9.29
N PRO A 146 -13.02 4.17 -9.35
CA PRO A 146 -12.37 5.19 -8.51
C PRO A 146 -12.96 6.59 -8.65
N THR A 147 -13.51 6.92 -9.82
CA THR A 147 -14.10 8.23 -10.12
C THR A 147 -15.40 8.55 -9.40
N VAL A 148 -16.06 7.54 -8.82
CA VAL A 148 -17.17 7.73 -7.86
C VAL A 148 -16.74 7.60 -6.40
N HIS A 149 -15.45 7.36 -6.16
CA HIS A 149 -14.80 7.20 -4.84
C HIS A 149 -13.69 8.22 -4.59
N GLY A 150 -13.88 9.44 -5.09
CA GLY A 150 -13.04 10.60 -4.77
C GLY A 150 -11.95 10.94 -5.78
N PHE A 151 -11.68 10.10 -6.77
CA PHE A 151 -10.72 10.41 -7.85
C PHE A 151 -11.37 11.30 -8.93
N ASP A 152 -10.66 12.29 -9.45
CA ASP A 152 -11.07 13.07 -10.63
C ASP A 152 -10.89 12.28 -11.92
N GLU A 153 -9.84 11.45 -11.98
CA GLU A 153 -9.47 10.67 -13.16
C GLU A 153 -8.93 9.29 -12.77
N PHE A 154 -9.33 8.27 -13.52
CA PHE A 154 -8.80 6.92 -13.42
C PHE A 154 -8.43 6.40 -14.80
N PHE A 155 -7.23 5.84 -14.93
CA PHE A 155 -6.85 5.05 -16.11
C PHE A 155 -6.17 3.77 -15.66
N GLY A 156 -6.72 2.60 -15.98
CA GLY A 156 -6.09 1.35 -15.58
C GLY A 156 -6.99 0.14 -15.70
N TYR A 157 -6.69 -0.89 -14.92
CA TYR A 157 -7.35 -2.19 -14.95
C TYR A 157 -7.85 -2.57 -13.55
N LEU A 158 -8.86 -3.42 -13.50
CA LEU A 158 -9.60 -3.68 -12.26
C LEU A 158 -9.20 -4.98 -11.55
N TYR A 159 -8.32 -5.79 -12.14
CA TYR A 159 -7.97 -7.14 -11.64
C TYR A 159 -6.47 -7.38 -11.61
N HIS A 160 -6.07 -8.60 -11.27
CA HIS A 160 -4.72 -9.10 -11.44
C HIS A 160 -4.45 -9.47 -12.92
N LEU A 161 -3.19 -9.51 -13.35
CA LEU A 161 -2.83 -9.65 -14.77
C LEU A 161 -3.24 -10.99 -15.36
N ASP A 162 -3.09 -12.09 -14.62
CA ASP A 162 -3.55 -13.41 -15.04
C ASP A 162 -5.05 -13.42 -15.38
N ALA A 163 -5.91 -12.75 -14.59
CA ALA A 163 -7.33 -12.61 -14.95
C ALA A 163 -7.54 -11.73 -16.20
N MET A 164 -6.68 -10.74 -16.45
CA MET A 164 -6.76 -9.89 -17.64
C MET A 164 -6.29 -10.63 -18.90
N GLU A 165 -5.39 -11.60 -18.76
CA GLU A 165 -4.89 -12.46 -19.84
C GLU A 165 -5.82 -13.61 -20.17
N ASP A 166 -6.66 -14.09 -19.23
CA ASP A 166 -7.57 -15.23 -19.41
C ASP A 166 -8.22 -15.32 -20.81
N PRO A 167 -8.84 -14.25 -21.36
CA PRO A 167 -9.50 -14.31 -22.67
C PRO A 167 -8.56 -14.53 -23.86
N ALA A 168 -7.26 -14.29 -23.70
CA ALA A 168 -6.24 -14.53 -24.72
C ALA A 168 -5.80 -16.01 -24.78
N HIS A 169 -6.12 -16.83 -23.77
CA HIS A 169 -5.77 -18.24 -23.78
C HIS A 169 -6.61 -19.04 -24.79
N PRO A 170 -6.00 -20.02 -25.52
CA PRO A 170 -6.71 -20.80 -26.54
C PRO A 170 -7.94 -21.57 -26.03
N ASN A 171 -7.95 -21.92 -24.74
CA ASN A 171 -9.03 -22.70 -24.13
C ASN A 171 -10.12 -21.81 -23.49
N TYR A 172 -10.00 -20.48 -23.55
CA TYR A 172 -11.01 -19.60 -23.00
C TYR A 172 -12.26 -19.60 -23.90
N PRO A 173 -13.44 -19.95 -23.37
CA PRO A 173 -14.69 -19.93 -24.14
C PRO A 173 -15.10 -18.48 -24.45
N GLN A 174 -14.90 -18.06 -25.70
CA GLN A 174 -15.10 -16.66 -26.12
C GLN A 174 -16.54 -16.16 -25.97
N ASP A 175 -17.53 -17.06 -25.98
CA ASP A 175 -18.94 -16.75 -25.71
C ASP A 175 -19.19 -16.32 -24.25
N LEU A 176 -18.28 -16.65 -23.33
CA LEU A 176 -18.34 -16.25 -21.92
C LEU A 176 -17.67 -14.89 -21.62
N LEU A 177 -16.98 -14.29 -22.58
CA LEU A 177 -16.26 -13.02 -22.37
C LEU A 177 -17.19 -11.90 -21.86
N ALA A 178 -18.37 -11.78 -22.46
CA ALA A 178 -19.33 -10.74 -22.12
C ALA A 178 -20.03 -10.96 -20.76
N THR A 179 -19.97 -12.15 -20.17
CA THR A 179 -20.71 -12.50 -18.95
C THR A 179 -19.79 -12.68 -17.74
N VAL A 180 -18.67 -13.37 -17.90
CA VAL A 180 -17.74 -13.71 -16.80
C VAL A 180 -16.30 -13.29 -17.04
N GLY A 181 -15.92 -12.91 -18.27
CA GLY A 181 -14.55 -12.47 -18.57
C GLY A 181 -14.18 -11.14 -17.91
N PRO A 182 -12.89 -10.82 -17.74
CA PRO A 182 -12.47 -9.55 -17.16
C PRO A 182 -13.03 -8.34 -17.92
N ARG A 183 -13.26 -7.24 -17.20
CA ARG A 183 -13.47 -5.94 -17.84
C ARG A 183 -12.14 -5.49 -18.45
N ASN A 184 -12.20 -4.92 -19.65
CA ASN A 184 -11.06 -4.26 -20.29
C ASN A 184 -10.46 -3.15 -19.40
N MET A 185 -9.31 -2.60 -19.82
CA MET A 185 -8.83 -1.37 -19.21
C MET A 185 -9.90 -0.28 -19.33
N VAL A 186 -9.97 0.61 -18.34
CA VAL A 186 -10.97 1.66 -18.24
C VAL A 186 -10.25 2.99 -18.13
N HIS A 187 -10.70 3.99 -18.89
CA HIS A 187 -10.42 5.40 -18.65
C HIS A 187 -11.71 6.06 -18.19
N SER A 188 -11.75 6.58 -16.96
CA SER A 188 -12.91 7.29 -16.45
C SER A 188 -12.57 8.64 -15.85
N TRP A 189 -13.55 9.54 -15.84
CA TRP A 189 -13.45 10.86 -15.23
C TRP A 189 -14.67 11.11 -14.37
N ALA A 190 -14.48 11.70 -13.19
CA ALA A 190 -15.58 12.16 -12.37
C ALA A 190 -16.33 13.30 -13.08
N THR A 191 -17.66 13.32 -12.93
CA THR A 191 -18.51 14.38 -13.46
C THR A 191 -19.45 14.90 -12.38
N THR A 192 -20.03 16.07 -12.59
CA THR A 192 -21.10 16.59 -11.70
C THR A 192 -22.49 16.10 -12.11
N THR A 193 -22.62 15.55 -13.32
CA THR A 193 -23.88 15.11 -13.89
C THR A 193 -24.06 13.61 -13.66
N ASP A 194 -25.17 13.25 -13.03
CA ASP A 194 -25.55 11.85 -12.83
C ASP A 194 -26.10 11.26 -14.14
N ASP A 195 -25.31 10.40 -14.79
CA ASP A 195 -25.74 9.66 -15.99
C ASP A 195 -26.59 8.45 -15.58
N SER A 196 -27.86 8.47 -16.00
CA SER A 196 -28.84 7.42 -15.69
C SER A 196 -28.75 6.19 -16.59
N THR A 197 -27.85 6.18 -17.57
CA THR A 197 -27.61 5.04 -18.45
C THR A 197 -27.20 3.82 -17.63
N VAL A 198 -27.88 2.69 -17.85
CA VAL A 198 -27.56 1.41 -17.22
C VAL A 198 -26.85 0.52 -18.24
N MET A 199 -25.59 0.20 -17.95
CA MET A 199 -24.85 -0.78 -18.74
C MET A 199 -25.29 -2.19 -18.31
N PRO A 200 -25.62 -3.10 -19.24
CA PRO A 200 -26.20 -4.40 -18.89
C PRO A 200 -25.41 -5.23 -17.88
N ARG A 201 -24.08 -5.12 -17.89
CA ARG A 201 -23.18 -5.85 -16.99
C ARG A 201 -22.71 -5.04 -15.78
N TRP A 202 -22.36 -3.77 -15.99
CA TRP A 202 -21.67 -2.96 -14.99
C TRP A 202 -22.58 -2.00 -14.21
N GLY A 203 -23.89 -2.01 -14.51
CA GLY A 203 -24.87 -1.18 -13.82
C GLY A 203 -24.88 0.28 -14.28
N LYS A 204 -25.47 1.14 -13.47
CA LYS A 204 -25.64 2.57 -13.76
C LYS A 204 -24.29 3.26 -13.90
N VAL A 205 -24.13 4.12 -14.91
CA VAL A 205 -22.89 4.90 -15.12
C VAL A 205 -22.65 5.85 -13.94
N GLY A 206 -23.64 6.65 -13.54
CA GLY A 206 -23.54 7.53 -12.38
C GLY A 206 -22.79 8.83 -12.68
N LYS A 207 -22.19 9.45 -11.64
CA LYS A 207 -21.46 10.73 -11.71
C LYS A 207 -20.05 10.59 -12.31
N GLN A 208 -19.95 9.97 -13.48
CA GLN A 208 -18.69 9.73 -14.17
C GLN A 208 -18.90 9.56 -15.68
N LYS A 209 -17.85 9.80 -16.45
CA LYS A 209 -17.71 9.36 -17.84
C LYS A 209 -16.81 8.15 -17.85
N ILE A 210 -17.16 7.12 -18.62
CA ILE A 210 -16.42 5.86 -18.70
C ILE A 210 -16.12 5.55 -20.16
N GLU A 211 -14.86 5.27 -20.47
CA GLU A 211 -14.40 4.79 -21.76
C GLU A 211 -13.73 3.42 -21.61
N ASP A 212 -14.06 2.51 -22.52
CA ASP A 212 -13.32 1.26 -22.70
C ASP A 212 -11.97 1.58 -23.35
N ALA A 213 -10.89 1.31 -22.63
CA ALA A 213 -9.52 1.57 -23.06
C ALA A 213 -8.85 0.35 -23.68
N GLY A 214 -9.62 -0.67 -24.06
CA GLY A 214 -9.16 -1.86 -24.77
C GLY A 214 -8.63 -2.96 -23.87
N THR A 215 -8.32 -4.10 -24.49
CA THR A 215 -7.85 -5.30 -23.79
C THR A 215 -6.46 -5.09 -23.19
N LEU A 216 -6.16 -5.85 -22.14
CA LEU A 216 -4.81 -5.96 -21.58
C LEU A 216 -4.29 -7.38 -21.83
N TYR A 217 -4.12 -7.73 -23.11
CA TYR A 217 -3.57 -9.01 -23.53
C TYR A 217 -2.03 -9.00 -23.54
N PRO A 218 -1.37 -10.17 -23.63
CA PRO A 218 0.08 -10.30 -23.42
C PRO A 218 0.96 -9.30 -24.17
N GLU A 219 0.64 -9.00 -25.43
CA GLU A 219 1.44 -8.06 -26.21
C GLU A 219 1.40 -6.63 -25.64
N ARG A 220 0.24 -6.17 -25.12
CA ARG A 220 0.14 -4.87 -24.45
C ARG A 220 0.81 -4.89 -23.07
N MET A 221 0.78 -6.02 -22.36
CA MET A 221 1.40 -6.15 -21.03
C MET A 221 2.91 -5.92 -21.03
N LYS A 222 3.58 -6.05 -22.18
CA LYS A 222 5.01 -5.73 -22.34
C LYS A 222 5.33 -4.27 -22.03
N THR A 223 4.41 -3.35 -22.33
CA THR A 223 4.65 -1.90 -22.30
C THR A 223 3.53 -1.09 -21.63
N VAL A 224 2.58 -1.75 -20.97
CA VAL A 224 1.44 -1.08 -20.32
C VAL A 224 1.87 -0.16 -19.18
N ASP A 225 2.98 -0.44 -18.51
CA ASP A 225 3.49 0.40 -17.42
C ASP A 225 3.93 1.78 -17.93
N GLU A 226 4.50 1.85 -19.14
CA GLU A 226 4.81 3.11 -19.81
C GLU A 226 3.53 3.89 -20.19
N GLU A 227 2.48 3.20 -20.65
CA GLU A 227 1.18 3.82 -20.91
C GLU A 227 0.57 4.43 -19.63
N ILE A 228 0.56 3.66 -18.53
CA ILE A 228 0.08 4.10 -17.21
C ILE A 228 0.90 5.31 -16.71
N ARG A 229 2.24 5.25 -16.82
CA ARG A 229 3.15 6.34 -16.47
C ARG A 229 2.85 7.61 -17.27
N ASP A 230 2.68 7.49 -18.58
CA ASP A 230 2.46 8.65 -19.45
C ASP A 230 1.10 9.34 -19.18
N LYS A 231 0.07 8.54 -18.85
CA LYS A 231 -1.23 9.07 -18.37
C LYS A 231 -1.09 9.80 -17.04
N THR A 232 -0.29 9.24 -16.13
CA THR A 232 0.04 9.90 -14.86
C THR A 232 0.71 11.25 -15.08
N PHE A 233 1.66 11.33 -16.01
CA PHE A 233 2.37 12.58 -16.32
C PHE A 233 1.44 13.63 -16.94
N THR A 234 0.54 13.20 -17.83
CA THR A 234 -0.49 14.08 -18.41
C THR A 234 -1.38 14.69 -17.33
N PHE A 235 -1.78 13.89 -16.34
CA PHE A 235 -2.56 14.38 -15.20
C PHE A 235 -1.78 15.37 -14.33
N ILE A 236 -0.51 15.09 -14.02
CA ILE A 236 0.37 16.00 -13.26
C ILE A 236 0.55 17.33 -14.01
N ASP A 237 0.75 17.29 -15.33
CA ASP A 237 0.84 18.50 -16.16
C ASP A 237 -0.42 19.34 -16.09
N LYS A 238 -1.60 18.70 -16.14
CA LYS A 238 -2.89 19.36 -15.97
C LYS A 238 -3.04 19.97 -14.58
N ALA A 239 -2.74 19.23 -13.52
CA ALA A 239 -2.85 19.74 -12.15
C ALA A 239 -1.93 20.95 -11.91
N LYS A 240 -0.71 20.90 -12.45
CA LYS A 240 0.24 22.02 -12.44
C LYS A 240 -0.29 23.22 -13.22
N GLN A 241 -0.82 23.01 -14.42
CA GLN A 241 -1.42 24.07 -15.24
C GLN A 241 -2.61 24.74 -14.53
N ASP A 242 -3.41 23.94 -13.83
CA ASP A 242 -4.57 24.40 -13.06
C ASP A 242 -4.17 24.99 -11.69
N ASN A 243 -2.87 25.03 -11.37
CA ASN A 243 -2.30 25.49 -10.09
C ASN A 243 -2.94 24.82 -8.86
N LYS A 244 -3.17 23.51 -8.94
CA LYS A 244 -3.72 22.69 -7.85
C LYS A 244 -2.66 21.75 -7.28
N PRO A 245 -2.63 21.53 -5.95
CA PRO A 245 -1.91 20.40 -5.41
C PRO A 245 -2.57 19.10 -5.92
N PHE A 246 -1.79 18.05 -6.12
CA PHE A 246 -2.30 16.77 -6.60
C PHE A 246 -2.09 15.63 -5.61
N PHE A 247 -3.01 14.66 -5.64
CA PHE A 247 -2.83 13.33 -5.09
C PHE A 247 -2.87 12.33 -6.24
N VAL A 248 -1.74 11.66 -6.45
CA VAL A 248 -1.59 10.61 -7.47
C VAL A 248 -1.36 9.28 -6.77
N TRP A 249 -2.18 8.29 -7.10
CA TRP A 249 -1.96 6.89 -6.75
C TRP A 249 -1.60 6.10 -8.01
N LEU A 250 -0.30 5.91 -8.21
CA LEU A 250 0.30 5.21 -9.34
C LEU A 250 0.55 3.75 -8.96
N ASN A 251 -0.09 2.84 -9.67
CA ASN A 251 -0.14 1.41 -9.40
C ASN A 251 0.31 0.63 -10.65
N PRO A 252 1.62 0.64 -11.00
CA PRO A 252 2.14 -0.11 -12.13
C PRO A 252 1.84 -1.60 -11.98
N THR A 253 1.93 -2.33 -13.09
CA THR A 253 1.59 -3.76 -13.13
C THR A 253 2.65 -4.66 -12.49
N ARG A 254 3.91 -4.20 -12.50
CA ARG A 254 5.04 -4.91 -11.93
C ARG A 254 4.95 -4.94 -10.39
N MET A 255 5.04 -6.08 -9.72
CA MET A 255 5.54 -7.40 -10.16
C MET A 255 4.52 -8.53 -10.06
N HIS A 256 3.23 -8.24 -10.25
CA HIS A 256 2.24 -9.32 -10.25
C HIS A 256 2.45 -10.25 -11.45
N ILE A 257 2.28 -11.54 -11.24
CA ILE A 257 2.27 -12.55 -12.30
C ILE A 257 1.06 -12.36 -13.24
N VAL A 258 1.07 -12.82 -14.49
CA VAL A 258 2.18 -13.37 -15.24
C VAL A 258 2.98 -12.23 -15.87
N THR A 259 4.30 -12.25 -15.72
CA THR A 259 5.14 -11.18 -16.24
C THR A 259 5.38 -11.36 -17.75
N HIS A 260 5.03 -10.34 -18.54
CA HIS A 260 5.41 -10.22 -19.96
C HIS A 260 6.39 -9.06 -20.12
N LEU A 261 7.66 -9.35 -20.39
CA LEU A 261 8.70 -8.34 -20.53
C LEU A 261 8.74 -7.74 -21.94
N SER A 262 9.05 -6.45 -22.05
CA SER A 262 9.45 -5.86 -23.33
C SER A 262 10.86 -6.30 -23.71
N ASP A 263 11.22 -6.16 -25.00
CA ASP A 263 12.53 -6.54 -25.54
C ASP A 263 13.70 -5.94 -24.75
N LYS A 264 13.53 -4.70 -24.22
CA LYS A 264 14.54 -4.02 -23.40
C LYS A 264 14.89 -4.83 -22.14
N TYR A 265 13.87 -5.29 -21.41
CA TYR A 265 14.06 -5.99 -20.14
C TYR A 265 14.31 -7.48 -20.34
N GLU A 266 13.74 -8.08 -21.39
CA GLU A 266 14.08 -9.46 -21.78
C GLU A 266 15.57 -9.57 -22.11
N ALA A 267 16.15 -8.59 -22.83
CA ALA A 267 17.57 -8.54 -23.14
C ALA A 267 18.49 -8.39 -21.89
N MET A 268 17.95 -8.00 -20.73
CA MET A 268 18.73 -7.95 -19.48
C MET A 268 19.00 -9.35 -18.91
N ARG A 269 18.19 -10.36 -19.26
CA ARG A 269 18.35 -11.72 -18.76
C ARG A 269 19.42 -12.46 -19.57
N ASN A 270 20.47 -12.92 -18.91
CA ASN A 270 21.56 -13.62 -19.58
C ASN A 270 22.26 -14.61 -18.64
N SER A 271 23.16 -15.42 -19.20
CA SER A 271 23.88 -16.45 -18.45
C SER A 271 24.88 -15.91 -17.43
N GLU A 272 25.28 -14.64 -17.51
CA GLU A 272 26.25 -14.04 -16.59
C GLU A 272 25.59 -13.57 -15.29
N ASN A 273 24.37 -13.03 -15.37
CA ASN A 273 23.62 -12.56 -14.19
C ASN A 273 22.60 -13.57 -13.66
N GLY A 274 22.13 -14.51 -14.49
CA GLY A 274 21.14 -15.52 -14.10
C GLY A 274 19.78 -14.95 -13.72
N TRP A 275 19.41 -13.77 -14.23
CA TRP A 275 18.14 -13.11 -13.91
C TRP A 275 16.93 -13.88 -14.48
N SER A 276 15.87 -13.99 -13.67
CA SER A 276 14.55 -14.43 -14.12
C SER A 276 13.71 -13.26 -14.62
N GLU A 277 12.44 -13.53 -14.96
CA GLU A 277 11.41 -12.53 -15.21
C GLU A 277 11.31 -11.51 -14.07
N GLN A 278 11.50 -11.97 -12.83
CA GLN A 278 11.32 -11.13 -11.65
C GLN A 278 12.37 -10.02 -11.55
N GLU A 279 13.65 -10.34 -11.70
CA GLU A 279 14.71 -9.32 -11.62
C GLU A 279 14.61 -8.31 -12.77
N ALA A 280 14.28 -8.77 -13.97
CA ALA A 280 14.10 -7.91 -15.14
C ALA A 280 12.85 -7.02 -15.03
N GLY A 281 11.75 -7.55 -14.50
CA GLY A 281 10.56 -6.75 -14.25
C GLY A 281 10.73 -5.76 -13.09
N MET A 282 11.47 -6.11 -12.03
CA MET A 282 11.83 -5.16 -10.97
C MET A 282 12.67 -4.01 -11.52
N ALA A 283 13.55 -4.26 -12.51
CA ALA A 283 14.26 -3.21 -13.21
C ALA A 283 13.32 -2.31 -14.03
N GLN A 284 12.27 -2.87 -14.64
CA GLN A 284 11.22 -2.07 -15.30
C GLN A 284 10.47 -1.16 -14.31
N LEU A 285 10.06 -1.71 -13.17
CA LEU A 285 9.40 -0.92 -12.12
C LEU A 285 10.31 0.18 -11.59
N ASP A 286 11.60 -0.12 -11.36
CA ASP A 286 12.57 0.85 -10.89
C ASP A 286 12.80 1.99 -11.90
N ASP A 287 12.79 1.69 -13.20
CA ASP A 287 12.84 2.71 -14.26
C ASP A 287 11.58 3.61 -14.23
N VAL A 288 10.39 3.07 -13.98
CA VAL A 288 9.16 3.88 -13.77
C VAL A 288 9.31 4.83 -12.58
N VAL A 289 9.91 4.37 -11.47
CA VAL A 289 10.21 5.22 -10.31
C VAL A 289 11.20 6.33 -10.69
N GLY A 290 12.25 5.98 -11.44
CA GLY A 290 13.23 6.93 -11.98
C GLY A 290 12.60 8.02 -12.84
N ASP A 291 11.70 7.62 -13.75
CA ASP A 291 10.98 8.53 -14.64
C ASP A 291 10.07 9.49 -13.86
N VAL A 292 9.36 9.00 -12.84
CA VAL A 292 8.53 9.84 -11.97
C VAL A 292 9.39 10.90 -11.28
N MET A 293 10.51 10.50 -10.68
CA MET A 293 11.42 11.44 -10.02
C MET A 293 12.03 12.44 -11.01
N ALA A 294 12.39 11.99 -12.21
CA ALA A 294 12.88 12.85 -13.28
C ALA A 294 11.82 13.87 -13.73
N LYS A 295 10.56 13.46 -13.88
CA LYS A 295 9.42 14.34 -14.21
C LYS A 295 9.24 15.42 -13.15
N LEU A 296 9.14 15.01 -11.88
CA LEU A 296 8.97 15.94 -10.76
C LEU A 296 10.10 16.97 -10.69
N LYS A 297 11.33 16.55 -10.94
CA LYS A 297 12.50 17.45 -10.98
C LYS A 297 12.45 18.40 -12.17
N LYS A 298 12.19 17.88 -13.37
CA LYS A 298 12.09 18.67 -14.62
C LYS A 298 11.03 19.77 -14.49
N ASP A 299 9.93 19.47 -13.80
CA ASP A 299 8.82 20.41 -13.64
C ASP A 299 8.97 21.36 -12.47
N GLY A 300 10.03 21.25 -11.66
CA GLY A 300 10.22 22.05 -10.45
C GLY A 300 9.25 21.68 -9.32
N LEU A 301 8.71 20.47 -9.31
CA LEU A 301 7.74 19.98 -8.32
C LEU A 301 8.43 19.18 -7.19
N ALA A 302 9.64 18.66 -7.42
CA ALA A 302 10.31 17.69 -6.54
C ALA A 302 10.47 18.12 -5.07
N ASP A 303 10.61 19.41 -4.79
CA ASP A 303 10.81 19.93 -3.42
C ASP A 303 9.51 20.09 -2.63
N ASN A 304 8.36 20.14 -3.31
CA ASN A 304 7.03 20.24 -2.70
C ASN A 304 6.17 18.98 -2.91
N THR A 305 6.79 17.84 -3.21
CA THR A 305 6.07 16.58 -3.41
C THR A 305 6.52 15.53 -2.38
N ILE A 306 5.55 14.98 -1.65
CA ILE A 306 5.70 13.75 -0.88
C ILE A 306 5.67 12.60 -1.88
N VAL A 307 6.74 11.82 -1.94
CA VAL A 307 6.82 10.60 -2.76
C VAL A 307 6.91 9.40 -1.84
N ILE A 308 5.99 8.44 -2.01
CA ILE A 308 5.97 7.18 -1.26
C ILE A 308 6.09 6.03 -2.25
N PHE A 309 6.89 5.03 -1.91
CA PHE A 309 6.86 3.72 -2.56
C PHE A 309 6.45 2.66 -1.53
N THR A 310 5.55 1.75 -1.90
CA THR A 310 5.15 0.57 -1.11
C THR A 310 4.60 -0.52 -2.04
N THR A 311 4.13 -1.64 -1.48
CA THR A 311 3.29 -2.63 -2.16
C THR A 311 2.09 -3.02 -1.30
N ASP A 312 1.12 -3.74 -1.86
CA ASP A 312 -0.16 -4.12 -1.26
C ASP A 312 -0.12 -5.42 -0.43
N ASN A 313 0.81 -6.32 -0.73
CA ASN A 313 1.06 -7.53 0.06
C ASN A 313 2.48 -8.05 -0.15
N GLY A 314 2.86 -9.07 0.61
CA GLY A 314 4.13 -9.75 0.43
C GLY A 314 4.25 -10.53 -0.88
N ALA A 315 5.45 -11.01 -1.18
CA ALA A 315 5.74 -11.72 -2.42
C ALA A 315 4.90 -12.99 -2.61
N GLU A 316 4.55 -13.25 -3.87
CA GLU A 316 3.89 -14.48 -4.31
C GLU A 316 4.91 -15.63 -4.42
N ASN A 317 5.56 -15.98 -3.30
CA ASN A 317 6.67 -16.94 -3.29
C ASN A 317 6.31 -18.32 -3.87
N PHE A 318 5.02 -18.70 -3.90
CA PHE A 318 4.57 -19.98 -4.43
C PHE A 318 4.56 -20.04 -5.96
N THR A 319 4.78 -18.92 -6.66
CA THR A 319 4.98 -18.83 -8.12
C THR A 319 6.40 -18.38 -8.48
N TRP A 320 7.36 -18.54 -7.56
CA TRP A 320 8.78 -18.35 -7.84
C TRP A 320 9.22 -19.21 -9.05
N PRO A 321 10.04 -18.69 -9.99
CA PRO A 321 10.82 -17.45 -9.87
C PRO A 321 10.10 -16.13 -10.16
N ASP A 322 8.94 -16.14 -10.83
CA ASP A 322 8.25 -14.90 -11.26
C ASP A 322 7.72 -14.10 -10.06
N GLY A 323 6.98 -14.73 -9.15
CA GLY A 323 6.37 -14.09 -7.97
C GLY A 323 7.35 -13.60 -6.88
N GLY A 324 8.67 -13.72 -7.11
CA GLY A 324 9.68 -13.23 -6.18
C GLY A 324 9.81 -14.02 -4.88
N THR A 325 10.39 -13.37 -3.86
CA THR A 325 10.69 -14.02 -2.58
C THR A 325 10.79 -13.03 -1.43
N THR A 326 10.65 -13.52 -0.20
CA THR A 326 10.85 -12.75 1.03
C THR A 326 11.56 -13.61 2.08
N PRO A 327 12.43 -13.05 2.94
CA PRO A 327 13.12 -13.82 3.99
C PRO A 327 12.22 -14.18 5.17
N PHE A 328 11.08 -13.49 5.29
CA PHE A 328 10.07 -13.72 6.31
C PHE A 328 9.32 -15.04 6.05
N ALA A 329 8.77 -15.67 7.10
CA ALA A 329 7.99 -16.88 6.94
C ALA A 329 6.81 -16.69 5.98
N MET A 330 6.68 -17.61 5.04
CA MET A 330 5.63 -17.66 4.00
C MET A 330 5.60 -16.41 3.09
N GLY A 331 4.44 -16.08 2.52
CA GLY A 331 4.27 -15.06 1.49
C GLY A 331 2.81 -14.63 1.38
N LYS A 332 2.45 -14.05 0.22
CA LYS A 332 1.08 -13.67 -0.17
C LYS A 332 0.03 -14.70 0.28
N GLY A 333 -1.10 -14.19 0.76
CA GLY A 333 -2.26 -14.95 1.22
C GLY A 333 -2.14 -15.58 2.61
N THR A 334 -1.06 -15.28 3.34
CA THR A 334 -0.84 -15.80 4.69
C THR A 334 -0.83 -14.71 5.76
N ILE A 335 -1.18 -15.08 7.00
CA ILE A 335 -1.10 -14.22 8.19
C ILE A 335 0.31 -14.15 8.80
N MET A 336 1.31 -14.67 8.10
CA MET A 336 2.70 -14.63 8.52
C MET A 336 3.37 -13.31 8.14
N GLU A 337 4.53 -13.00 8.70
CA GLU A 337 5.30 -11.79 8.39
C GLU A 337 5.57 -11.68 6.89
N GLY A 338 5.78 -12.80 6.18
CA GLY A 338 6.00 -12.79 4.74
C GLY A 338 4.78 -12.40 3.91
N GLY A 339 3.56 -12.50 4.46
CA GLY A 339 2.35 -12.04 3.80
C GLY A 339 2.04 -10.55 4.02
N PHE A 340 2.42 -10.00 5.18
CA PHE A 340 2.04 -8.64 5.58
C PHE A 340 3.20 -7.64 5.61
N ARG A 341 4.42 -8.05 6.00
CA ARG A 341 5.56 -7.14 6.13
C ARG A 341 6.20 -6.91 4.78
N VAL A 342 6.08 -5.68 4.29
CA VAL A 342 6.44 -5.30 2.92
C VAL A 342 7.38 -4.08 2.93
N PRO A 343 8.11 -3.80 1.84
CA PRO A 343 8.97 -2.62 1.78
C PRO A 343 8.13 -1.33 1.70
N ALA A 344 8.63 -0.27 2.32
CA ALA A 344 8.07 1.08 2.19
C ALA A 344 9.17 2.15 2.29
N ILE A 345 9.08 3.17 1.43
CA ILE A 345 10.03 4.28 1.35
C ILE A 345 9.22 5.58 1.26
N ILE A 346 9.66 6.63 1.95
CA ILE A 346 9.08 7.98 1.85
C ILE A 346 10.17 9.03 1.65
N ARG A 347 9.90 9.99 0.77
CA ARG A 347 10.69 11.20 0.56
C ARG A 347 9.81 12.43 0.70
N TRP A 348 10.20 13.37 1.57
CA TRP A 348 9.58 14.69 1.68
C TRP A 348 10.63 15.74 2.08
N PRO A 349 11.22 16.44 1.10
CA PRO A 349 12.34 17.35 1.35
C PRO A 349 12.04 18.42 2.41
N GLY A 350 12.99 18.66 3.30
CA GLY A 350 12.87 19.62 4.40
C GLY A 350 11.93 19.19 5.55
N LYS A 351 11.30 18.01 5.46
CA LYS A 351 10.39 17.48 6.50
C LYS A 351 10.78 16.09 6.98
N VAL A 352 10.97 15.15 6.06
CA VAL A 352 11.48 13.81 6.35
C VAL A 352 13.01 13.86 6.31
N PRO A 353 13.72 13.45 7.38
CA PRO A 353 15.18 13.42 7.34
C PRO A 353 15.67 12.37 6.34
N ALA A 354 16.65 12.74 5.51
CA ALA A 354 17.21 11.88 4.48
C ALA A 354 18.11 10.78 5.07
N ASN A 355 18.24 9.69 4.31
CA ASN A 355 19.02 8.50 4.64
C ASN A 355 18.69 7.94 6.05
N GLN A 356 17.40 7.85 6.39
CA GLN A 356 16.95 7.29 7.66
C GLN A 356 16.33 5.91 7.53
N VAL A 357 16.41 5.14 8.61
CA VAL A 357 15.71 3.88 8.79
C VAL A 357 14.72 4.03 9.94
N ALA A 358 13.43 3.84 9.65
CA ALA A 358 12.38 3.84 10.65
C ALA A 358 12.00 2.42 11.06
N ASN A 359 12.15 2.13 12.36
CA ASN A 359 11.83 0.83 12.97
C ASN A 359 10.50 0.86 13.75
N GLY A 360 9.81 1.99 13.77
CA GLY A 360 8.47 2.11 14.36
C GLY A 360 7.44 1.35 13.51
N ILE A 361 6.43 0.77 14.16
CA ILE A 361 5.38 0.01 13.48
C ILE A 361 4.57 0.96 12.62
N MET A 362 4.34 0.64 11.36
CA MET A 362 3.47 1.40 10.47
C MET A 362 2.61 0.44 9.66
N SER A 363 1.35 0.79 9.45
CA SER A 363 0.44 0.06 8.55
C SER A 363 0.10 0.91 7.33
N GLY A 364 -0.31 0.27 6.22
CA GLY A 364 -0.90 0.98 5.08
C GLY A 364 -2.05 1.91 5.50
N MET A 365 -2.81 1.55 6.54
CA MET A 365 -3.91 2.37 7.07
C MET A 365 -3.44 3.73 7.59
N ASP A 366 -2.20 3.81 8.07
CA ASP A 366 -1.65 5.03 8.67
C ASP A 366 -1.45 6.13 7.63
N TRP A 367 -1.33 5.78 6.35
CA TRP A 367 -1.16 6.76 5.29
C TRP A 367 -2.34 7.71 5.17
N PHE A 368 -3.58 7.27 5.45
CA PHE A 368 -4.73 8.15 5.35
C PHE A 368 -4.62 9.35 6.31
N PRO A 369 -4.65 9.17 7.65
CA PRO A 369 -4.57 10.30 8.56
C PRO A 369 -3.25 11.07 8.40
N THR A 370 -2.14 10.39 8.07
CA THR A 370 -0.84 11.04 7.88
C THR A 370 -0.83 11.99 6.69
N LEU A 371 -1.33 11.57 5.53
CA LEU A 371 -1.34 12.38 4.31
C LEU A 371 -2.34 13.52 4.41
N VAL A 372 -3.50 13.30 5.04
CA VAL A 372 -4.49 14.35 5.28
C VAL A 372 -3.99 15.37 6.32
N ALA A 373 -3.26 14.92 7.35
CA ALA A 373 -2.55 15.81 8.28
C ALA A 373 -1.49 16.65 7.56
N ALA A 374 -0.68 16.04 6.69
CA ALA A 374 0.32 16.73 5.87
C ALA A 374 -0.30 17.77 4.92
N ALA A 375 -1.52 17.50 4.42
CA ALA A 375 -2.31 18.43 3.62
C ALA A 375 -2.97 19.55 4.46
N GLY A 376 -2.91 19.48 5.80
CA GLY A 376 -3.35 20.54 6.71
C GLY A 376 -4.55 20.21 7.59
N ASN A 377 -5.05 18.97 7.61
CA ASN A 377 -6.12 18.54 8.52
C ASN A 377 -5.68 17.38 9.44
N PRO A 378 -5.05 17.66 10.59
CA PRO A 378 -4.63 16.62 11.54
C PRO A 378 -5.79 15.99 12.34
N ASN A 379 -7.02 16.50 12.19
CA ASN A 379 -8.16 16.06 13.00
C ASN A 379 -9.11 15.13 12.24
N ILE A 380 -8.78 14.72 11.01
CA ILE A 380 -9.69 13.98 10.12
C ILE A 380 -10.29 12.74 10.77
N THR A 381 -9.51 11.97 11.55
CA THR A 381 -9.98 10.78 12.26
C THR A 381 -11.09 11.12 13.25
N ALA A 382 -10.90 12.14 14.08
CA ALA A 382 -11.88 12.56 15.07
C ALA A 382 -13.14 13.19 14.44
N GLU A 383 -12.98 13.81 13.27
CA GLU A 383 -14.09 14.35 12.49
C GLU A 383 -14.95 13.24 11.87
N LEU A 384 -14.32 12.23 11.26
CA LEU A 384 -15.01 11.10 10.64
C LEU A 384 -15.79 10.25 11.65
N LEU A 385 -15.27 10.05 12.87
CA LEU A 385 -16.01 9.38 13.94
C LEU A 385 -17.35 10.05 14.26
N LYS A 386 -17.42 11.38 14.13
CA LYS A 386 -18.61 12.18 14.42
C LYS A 386 -19.55 12.35 13.22
N GLY A 387 -19.11 11.97 12.03
CA GLY A 387 -19.75 12.32 10.77
C GLY A 387 -19.17 13.63 10.20
N LYS A 388 -18.43 13.52 9.10
CA LYS A 388 -17.85 14.65 8.38
C LYS A 388 -18.44 14.75 6.98
N GLN A 389 -18.96 15.92 6.63
CA GLN A 389 -19.34 16.23 5.25
C GLN A 389 -18.07 16.40 4.40
N LEU A 390 -17.92 15.59 3.35
CA LEU A 390 -16.87 15.68 2.34
C LEU A 390 -17.53 15.68 0.96
N GLY A 391 -17.50 16.83 0.28
CA GLY A 391 -18.28 17.03 -0.94
C GLY A 391 -19.78 16.94 -0.67
N ASP A 392 -20.48 16.08 -1.40
CA ASP A 392 -21.93 15.89 -1.31
C ASP A 392 -22.34 14.83 -0.26
N THR A 393 -21.39 14.10 0.34
CA THR A 393 -21.67 12.97 1.24
C THR A 393 -21.18 13.25 2.66
N THR A 394 -21.97 12.88 3.67
CA THR A 394 -21.49 12.77 5.06
C THR A 394 -20.96 11.37 5.30
N TYR A 395 -19.67 11.26 5.65
CA TYR A 395 -19.04 10.00 6.02
C TYR A 395 -18.93 9.89 7.53
N LYS A 396 -19.40 8.76 8.06
CA LYS A 396 -19.24 8.40 9.47
C LYS A 396 -18.59 7.03 9.56
N VAL A 397 -17.27 7.02 9.75
CA VAL A 397 -16.44 5.80 9.75
C VAL A 397 -15.41 5.86 10.88
N HIS A 398 -14.80 4.71 11.17
CA HIS A 398 -13.72 4.58 12.14
C HIS A 398 -12.42 4.25 11.42
N LEU A 399 -11.57 5.25 11.19
CA LEU A 399 -10.22 4.99 10.69
C LEU A 399 -9.43 4.20 11.76
N ASP A 400 -8.81 3.11 11.34
CA ASP A 400 -7.89 2.31 12.16
C ASP A 400 -6.43 2.76 12.00
N GLY A 401 -6.18 3.69 11.09
CA GLY A 401 -4.91 4.36 10.88
C GLY A 401 -4.60 5.42 11.95
N TYR A 402 -3.31 5.62 12.22
CA TYR A 402 -2.80 6.69 13.08
C TYR A 402 -2.01 7.71 12.26
N ASP A 403 -2.08 8.99 12.62
CA ASP A 403 -1.19 10.01 12.04
C ASP A 403 0.26 9.76 12.46
N GLN A 404 1.12 9.45 11.48
CA GLN A 404 2.54 9.16 11.65
C GLN A 404 3.42 10.37 11.38
N THR A 405 2.86 11.57 11.18
CA THR A 405 3.61 12.82 10.96
C THR A 405 4.71 13.04 12.01
N PRO A 406 4.48 12.80 13.33
CA PRO A 406 5.55 12.90 14.33
C PRO A 406 6.72 11.94 14.05
N MET A 407 6.45 10.69 13.68
CA MET A 407 7.48 9.70 13.39
C MET A 407 8.27 10.06 12.14
N ILE A 408 7.59 10.30 11.01
CA ILE A 408 8.26 10.52 9.72
C ILE A 408 9.07 11.82 9.68
N THR A 409 8.73 12.80 10.54
CA THR A 409 9.48 14.06 10.69
C THR A 409 10.53 14.03 11.79
N GLY A 410 10.78 12.87 12.41
CA GLY A 410 11.81 12.69 13.44
C GLY A 410 11.48 13.35 14.79
N LYS A 411 10.20 13.62 15.07
CA LYS A 411 9.73 14.31 16.28
C LYS A 411 9.15 13.38 17.35
N GLY A 412 9.04 12.08 17.07
CA GLY A 412 8.51 11.10 18.01
C GLY A 412 8.63 9.65 17.52
N PRO A 413 8.24 8.68 18.34
CA PRO A 413 8.09 7.29 17.91
C PRO A 413 6.86 7.13 17.00
N SER A 414 6.65 5.92 16.48
CA SER A 414 5.35 5.57 15.88
C SER A 414 4.23 5.72 16.90
N ASN A 415 3.06 6.17 16.43
CA ASN A 415 1.82 6.18 17.21
C ASN A 415 1.08 4.83 17.20
N ARG A 416 1.57 3.83 16.44
CA ARG A 416 0.98 2.51 16.31
C ARG A 416 1.72 1.50 17.16
N HIS A 417 0.97 0.71 17.93
CA HIS A 417 1.50 -0.36 18.77
C HIS A 417 1.02 -1.74 18.34
N GLU A 418 0.08 -1.81 17.40
CA GLU A 418 -0.61 -3.04 17.04
C GLU A 418 -0.80 -3.23 15.53
N ILE A 419 -0.79 -4.50 15.12
CA ILE A 419 -1.20 -4.97 13.78
C ILE A 419 -2.15 -6.14 13.97
N PHE A 420 -3.31 -6.09 13.30
CA PHE A 420 -4.25 -7.21 13.25
C PHE A 420 -4.05 -7.95 11.93
N TYR A 421 -3.75 -9.24 11.99
CA TYR A 421 -3.51 -10.08 10.83
C TYR A 421 -4.77 -10.86 10.52
N PHE A 422 -5.50 -10.41 9.51
CA PHE A 422 -6.69 -11.10 9.03
C PHE A 422 -6.32 -12.04 7.89
N GLY A 423 -6.64 -13.32 8.05
CA GLY A 423 -6.62 -14.30 6.99
C GLY A 423 -7.99 -14.31 6.31
N GLU A 424 -8.17 -13.48 5.29
CA GLU A 424 -9.48 -13.09 4.77
C GLU A 424 -10.35 -12.45 5.86
N SER A 425 -11.53 -12.97 6.18
CA SER A 425 -12.39 -12.40 7.22
C SER A 425 -12.09 -12.92 8.64
N THR A 426 -11.09 -13.78 8.81
CA THR A 426 -10.77 -14.42 10.11
C THR A 426 -9.56 -13.78 10.76
N LEU A 427 -9.70 -13.30 12.00
CA LEU A 427 -8.56 -12.82 12.79
C LEU A 427 -7.60 -13.98 13.09
N GLY A 428 -6.43 -13.97 12.46
CA GLY A 428 -5.46 -15.06 12.55
C GLY A 428 -4.31 -14.78 13.50
N ALA A 429 -3.87 -13.53 13.61
CA ALA A 429 -2.86 -13.11 14.57
C ALA A 429 -3.01 -11.65 14.98
N VAL A 430 -2.35 -11.26 16.06
CA VAL A 430 -2.21 -9.86 16.48
C VAL A 430 -0.75 -9.62 16.85
N ARG A 431 -0.15 -8.53 16.38
CA ARG A 431 1.12 -8.01 16.89
C ARG A 431 0.82 -6.91 17.90
N ILE A 432 1.51 -6.92 19.03
CA ILE A 432 1.58 -5.83 20.00
C ILE A 432 3.06 -5.57 20.28
N ASP A 433 3.54 -4.40 19.89
CA ASP A 433 4.95 -4.01 19.96
C ASP A 433 5.85 -5.09 19.34
N ASP A 434 6.72 -5.72 20.13
CA ASP A 434 7.65 -6.73 19.64
C ASP A 434 7.04 -8.13 19.55
N TYR A 435 5.82 -8.36 20.02
CA TYR A 435 5.24 -9.70 20.16
C TYR A 435 4.08 -9.94 19.21
N LYS A 436 4.14 -11.04 18.46
CA LYS A 436 3.06 -11.54 17.62
C LYS A 436 2.42 -12.77 18.26
N TYR A 437 1.10 -12.77 18.34
CA TYR A 437 0.25 -13.82 18.91
C TYR A 437 -0.55 -14.42 17.75
N ARG A 438 -0.26 -15.67 17.39
CA ARG A 438 -0.87 -16.35 16.23
C ARG A 438 -1.81 -17.46 16.68
N PHE A 439 -3.08 -17.31 16.35
CA PHE A 439 -4.21 -18.16 16.75
C PHE A 439 -4.60 -19.20 15.71
N ILE A 440 -4.25 -18.95 14.44
CA ILE A 440 -4.40 -19.91 13.36
C ILE A 440 -3.04 -20.24 12.76
N ASP A 441 -2.85 -21.48 12.34
CA ASP A 441 -1.72 -21.90 11.53
C ASP A 441 -2.15 -22.11 10.07
N GLN A 442 -1.21 -22.00 9.14
CA GLN A 442 -1.42 -22.18 7.70
C GLN A 442 -0.35 -23.12 7.13
N PRO A 443 -0.38 -24.43 7.47
CA PRO A 443 0.69 -25.37 7.13
C PRO A 443 0.90 -25.56 5.63
N SER A 444 -0.09 -25.25 4.80
CA SER A 444 -0.03 -25.30 3.34
C SER A 444 -0.19 -23.92 2.71
N ALA A 445 0.24 -22.87 3.42
CA ALA A 445 0.19 -21.48 2.98
C ALA A 445 -1.22 -21.05 2.52
N TRP A 446 -1.31 -20.18 1.50
CA TRP A 446 -2.57 -19.58 1.05
C TRP A 446 -3.55 -20.61 0.46
N LEU A 447 -3.06 -21.57 -0.33
CA LEU A 447 -3.88 -22.60 -1.00
C LEU A 447 -4.39 -23.67 -0.03
N GLY A 448 -3.95 -23.63 1.22
CA GLY A 448 -4.17 -24.65 2.24
C GLY A 448 -5.27 -24.34 3.25
N ALA A 449 -5.35 -25.19 4.26
CA ALA A 449 -6.24 -25.00 5.39
C ALA A 449 -5.74 -23.92 6.36
N LYS A 450 -6.69 -23.25 7.02
CA LYS A 450 -6.46 -22.44 8.23
C LYS A 450 -6.80 -23.31 9.43
N VAL A 451 -5.82 -23.58 10.29
CA VAL A 451 -5.95 -24.52 11.42
C VAL A 451 -5.95 -23.73 12.73
N ALA A 452 -7.07 -23.74 13.47
CA ALA A 452 -7.09 -23.15 14.81
C ALA A 452 -6.20 -23.96 15.77
N VAL A 453 -5.42 -23.28 16.59
CA VAL A 453 -4.55 -23.93 17.60
C VAL A 453 -5.07 -23.68 19.01
N ASP A 454 -5.03 -24.72 19.86
CA ASP A 454 -5.44 -24.62 21.26
C ASP A 454 -4.47 -23.76 22.08
N VAL A 455 -3.17 -23.86 21.77
CA VAL A 455 -2.12 -23.02 22.36
C VAL A 455 -1.56 -22.10 21.27
N PRO A 456 -1.83 -20.80 21.31
CA PRO A 456 -1.35 -19.86 20.30
C PRO A 456 0.17 -19.80 20.26
N TYR A 457 0.73 -19.55 19.08
CA TYR A 457 2.13 -19.24 18.94
C TYR A 457 2.38 -17.81 19.43
N LEU A 458 3.46 -17.63 20.19
CA LEU A 458 3.98 -16.34 20.60
C LEU A 458 5.38 -16.11 20.00
N THR A 459 5.53 -15.12 19.14
CA THR A 459 6.82 -14.80 18.51
C THR A 459 7.28 -13.43 18.97
N ASN A 460 8.52 -13.30 19.45
CA ASN A 460 9.15 -12.00 19.60
C ASN A 460 9.83 -11.63 18.28
N LEU A 461 9.26 -10.70 17.51
CA LEU A 461 9.69 -10.30 16.18
C LEU A 461 11.01 -9.50 16.15
N ARG A 462 11.57 -9.14 17.30
CA ARG A 462 12.94 -8.59 17.40
C ARG A 462 13.99 -9.66 17.63
N LEU A 463 13.62 -10.77 18.26
CA LEU A 463 14.50 -11.92 18.46
C LEU A 463 14.40 -12.92 17.30
N ASP A 464 13.22 -13.03 16.68
CA ASP A 464 12.90 -13.94 15.59
C ASP A 464 12.03 -13.23 14.53
N PRO A 465 12.60 -12.28 13.77
CA PRO A 465 11.85 -11.51 12.78
C PRO A 465 11.30 -12.36 11.63
N PHE A 466 11.84 -13.57 11.42
CA PHE A 466 11.47 -14.47 10.32
C PHE A 466 10.50 -15.57 10.74
N GLU A 467 10.03 -15.56 11.99
CA GLU A 467 9.11 -16.56 12.57
C GLU A 467 9.60 -18.02 12.46
N ARG A 468 10.90 -18.26 12.71
CA ARG A 468 11.51 -19.59 12.59
C ARG A 468 11.48 -20.41 13.88
N MET A 469 11.35 -19.76 15.04
CA MET A 469 11.69 -20.32 16.35
C MET A 469 10.47 -20.67 17.22
N GLY A 470 9.37 -21.12 16.61
CA GLY A 470 8.15 -21.57 17.31
C GLY A 470 8.22 -22.99 17.88
N TRP A 471 7.06 -23.67 17.98
CA TRP A 471 6.99 -25.08 18.38
C TRP A 471 7.93 -25.93 17.53
N ALA A 472 8.74 -26.77 18.18
CA ALA A 472 9.64 -27.68 17.47
C ALA A 472 8.83 -28.69 16.66
N ASP A 473 9.14 -28.79 15.37
CA ASP A 473 8.59 -29.79 14.46
C ASP A 473 9.72 -30.46 13.66
N ASN A 474 9.47 -31.69 13.20
CA ASN A 474 10.39 -32.51 12.41
C ASN A 474 11.83 -32.54 12.99
N GLY A 475 11.95 -32.84 14.29
CA GLY A 475 13.25 -32.90 14.97
C GLY A 475 13.97 -31.55 15.12
N ALA A 476 13.21 -30.45 15.21
CA ALA A 476 13.69 -29.07 15.21
C ALA A 476 14.31 -28.60 13.87
N ALA A 477 13.97 -29.26 12.76
CA ALA A 477 14.16 -28.67 11.44
C ALA A 477 13.32 -27.40 11.25
N GLN A 478 12.23 -27.29 12.01
CA GLN A 478 11.44 -26.07 12.21
C GLN A 478 11.23 -25.85 13.72
N GLY A 479 11.19 -24.60 14.16
CA GLY A 479 11.01 -24.26 15.56
C GLY A 479 12.23 -24.52 16.44
N SER A 480 12.01 -24.53 17.76
CA SER A 480 13.08 -24.70 18.76
C SER A 480 12.67 -25.64 19.88
N THR A 481 13.57 -26.55 20.27
CA THR A 481 13.36 -27.46 21.41
C THR A 481 13.27 -26.72 22.75
N GLN A 482 13.76 -25.48 22.81
CA GLN A 482 13.73 -24.62 23.99
C GLN A 482 12.56 -23.64 23.99
N TYR A 483 11.72 -23.66 22.95
CA TYR A 483 10.63 -22.69 22.80
C TYR A 483 9.61 -22.78 23.94
N PHE A 484 9.20 -24.00 24.33
CA PHE A 484 8.24 -24.16 25.43
C PHE A 484 8.78 -23.62 26.77
N ASP A 485 10.07 -23.81 27.04
CA ASP A 485 10.71 -23.33 28.25
C ASP A 485 10.76 -21.81 28.33
N TRP A 486 10.91 -21.13 27.19
CA TRP A 486 10.75 -19.68 27.11
C TRP A 486 9.27 -19.27 27.21
N PHE A 487 8.39 -19.91 26.43
CA PHE A 487 6.97 -19.60 26.29
C PHE A 487 6.22 -19.68 27.63
N LYS A 488 6.50 -20.70 28.46
CA LYS A 488 5.80 -20.90 29.74
C LYS A 488 5.97 -19.74 30.73
N TYR A 489 6.99 -18.90 30.57
CA TYR A 489 7.19 -17.69 31.37
C TYR A 489 6.58 -16.42 30.74
N GLN A 490 5.90 -16.55 29.60
CA GLN A 490 5.27 -15.44 28.87
C GLN A 490 3.73 -15.44 28.95
N PHE A 491 3.10 -16.40 29.63
CA PHE A 491 1.63 -16.56 29.67
C PHE A 491 0.87 -15.28 30.05
N TRP A 492 1.42 -14.46 30.95
CA TRP A 492 0.82 -13.18 31.38
C TRP A 492 0.57 -12.21 30.21
N ARG A 493 1.33 -12.32 29.12
CA ARG A 493 1.17 -11.49 27.91
C ARG A 493 -0.13 -11.72 27.17
N PHE A 494 -0.78 -12.87 27.35
CA PHE A 494 -2.05 -13.17 26.70
C PHE A 494 -3.20 -12.30 27.21
N VAL A 495 -3.08 -11.74 28.41
CA VAL A 495 -4.04 -10.74 28.91
C VAL A 495 -4.04 -9.49 28.02
N PHE A 496 -2.88 -9.06 27.52
CA PHE A 496 -2.79 -7.89 26.66
C PHE A 496 -3.42 -8.12 25.29
N VAL A 497 -3.22 -9.30 24.68
CA VAL A 497 -3.85 -9.58 23.39
C VAL A 497 -5.36 -9.71 23.53
N GLN A 498 -5.86 -10.30 24.62
CA GLN A 498 -7.29 -10.32 24.92
C GLN A 498 -7.86 -8.90 25.05
N GLN A 499 -7.16 -8.00 25.74
CA GLN A 499 -7.58 -6.59 25.87
C GLN A 499 -7.58 -5.86 24.52
N GLN A 500 -6.58 -6.07 23.66
CA GLN A 500 -6.54 -5.43 22.34
C GLN A 500 -7.63 -5.98 21.40
N VAL A 501 -7.88 -7.28 21.41
CA VAL A 501 -8.98 -7.89 20.65
C VAL A 501 -10.34 -7.40 21.16
N ALA A 502 -10.51 -7.25 22.48
CA ALA A 502 -11.73 -6.68 23.06
C ALA A 502 -11.97 -5.23 22.60
N LYS A 503 -10.93 -4.38 22.59
CA LYS A 503 -11.03 -3.01 22.05
C LYS A 503 -11.45 -3.01 20.58
N LEU A 504 -10.82 -3.83 19.75
CA LEU A 504 -11.23 -3.94 18.35
C LEU A 504 -12.70 -4.36 18.23
N ALA A 505 -13.13 -5.35 19.03
CA ALA A 505 -14.52 -5.81 19.05
C ALA A 505 -15.50 -4.70 19.45
N GLU A 506 -15.17 -3.86 20.44
CA GLU A 506 -15.98 -2.70 20.82
C GLU A 506 -16.13 -1.71 19.65
N THR A 507 -15.04 -1.40 18.94
CA THR A 507 -15.13 -0.52 17.76
C THR A 507 -15.95 -1.14 16.62
N ALA A 508 -15.94 -2.48 16.47
CA ALA A 508 -16.72 -3.18 15.47
C ALA A 508 -18.21 -3.27 15.83
N ILE A 509 -18.57 -3.09 17.12
CA ILE A 509 -19.97 -2.95 17.55
C ILE A 509 -20.47 -1.54 17.22
N GLU A 510 -19.67 -0.51 17.49
CA GLU A 510 -20.06 0.88 17.20
C GLU A 510 -20.03 1.19 15.69
N PHE A 511 -19.05 0.64 14.98
CA PHE A 511 -18.83 0.78 13.54
C PHE A 511 -18.76 -0.62 12.90
N PRO A 512 -19.93 -1.25 12.66
CA PRO A 512 -19.98 -2.59 12.07
C PRO A 512 -19.46 -2.60 10.63
N PRO A 513 -18.99 -3.77 10.13
CA PRO A 513 -18.67 -3.94 8.72
C PRO A 513 -19.77 -3.46 7.79
N MET A 514 -19.40 -2.65 6.80
CA MET A 514 -20.29 -2.07 5.78
C MET A 514 -20.91 -3.16 4.91
N GLN A 515 -20.16 -4.24 4.67
CA GLN A 515 -20.64 -5.42 3.97
C GLN A 515 -19.86 -6.66 4.44
N LYS A 516 -20.33 -7.83 4.01
CA LYS A 516 -19.59 -9.09 4.22
C LYS A 516 -18.48 -9.22 3.20
N GLY A 517 -17.36 -9.81 3.61
CA GLY A 517 -16.28 -10.14 2.71
C GLY A 517 -16.65 -11.19 1.66
N ALA A 518 -16.04 -11.08 0.48
CA ALA A 518 -16.02 -12.18 -0.46
C ALA A 518 -15.22 -13.36 0.14
N SER A 519 -15.53 -14.58 -0.32
CA SER A 519 -14.79 -15.79 0.05
C SER A 519 -14.80 -16.74 -1.14
N PHE A 520 -13.66 -17.39 -1.38
CA PHE A 520 -13.57 -18.48 -2.37
C PHE A 520 -14.34 -19.72 -1.93
N ASN A 521 -14.59 -19.87 -0.63
CA ASN A 521 -15.43 -20.93 -0.11
C ASN A 521 -16.91 -20.54 -0.16
N LEU A 522 -17.79 -21.53 -0.28
CA LEU A 522 -19.23 -21.32 -0.37
C LEU A 522 -19.87 -20.93 0.98
N ASP A 523 -19.10 -20.47 1.98
CA ASP A 523 -19.64 -20.20 3.31
C ASP A 523 -20.61 -18.99 3.31
N SER A 524 -20.37 -18.02 2.43
CA SER A 524 -21.33 -16.91 2.21
C SER A 524 -22.66 -17.42 1.62
N VAL A 525 -22.60 -18.44 0.76
CA VAL A 525 -23.78 -19.11 0.17
C VAL A 525 -24.49 -19.97 1.23
N LYS A 526 -23.75 -20.74 2.03
CA LYS A 526 -24.31 -21.51 3.15
C LYS A 526 -25.03 -20.61 4.15
N ALA A 527 -24.41 -19.50 4.56
CA ALA A 527 -25.01 -18.54 5.49
C ALA A 527 -26.28 -17.88 4.90
N LYS A 528 -26.32 -17.60 3.58
CA LYS A 528 -27.54 -17.11 2.90
C LYS A 528 -28.65 -18.17 2.91
N ILE A 529 -28.32 -19.43 2.66
CA ILE A 529 -29.27 -20.56 2.72
C ILE A 529 -29.78 -20.72 4.15
N GLU A 530 -28.92 -20.66 5.17
CA GLU A 530 -29.32 -20.76 6.57
C GLU A 530 -30.20 -19.61 7.01
N ALA A 531 -29.87 -18.36 6.64
CA ALA A 531 -30.71 -17.20 6.91
C ALA A 531 -32.09 -17.30 6.22
N ALA A 532 -32.13 -17.75 4.96
CA ALA A 532 -33.38 -17.99 4.24
C ALA A 532 -34.22 -19.10 4.91
N ARG A 533 -33.59 -20.19 5.35
CA ARG A 533 -34.26 -21.27 6.10
C ARG A 533 -34.78 -20.78 7.46
N ALA A 534 -34.02 -19.97 8.18
CA ALA A 534 -34.44 -19.38 9.45
C ALA A 534 -35.60 -18.39 9.27
N ALA A 535 -35.63 -17.64 8.16
CA ALA A 535 -36.73 -16.74 7.82
C ALA A 535 -38.00 -17.49 7.39
N MET A 536 -37.87 -18.66 6.74
CA MET A 536 -39.00 -19.54 6.38
C MET A 536 -39.53 -20.37 7.56
N ALA A 537 -38.75 -20.49 8.65
CA ALA A 537 -39.13 -21.21 9.87
C ALA A 537 -39.80 -20.31 10.92
N LYS A 538 -39.91 -19.00 10.65
CA LYS A 538 -40.76 -18.04 11.37
C LYS A 538 -42.06 -17.86 10.58
#